data_AF-A0A6C0IAI6-F1
#
_entry.id   AF-A0A6C0IAI6-F1
#
_cell.length_a   1.000
_cell.length_b   1.000
_cell.length_c   1.000
_cell.angle_alpha   90.00
_cell.angle_beta   90.00
_cell.angle_gamma   90.00
#
_symmetry.space_group_name_H-M   'P 1'
#
loop_
_entity.id
_entity.type
_entity.pdbx_description
1 polymer ?
#
loop_
_entity_poly.entity_id
_entity_poly.type
_entity_poly.pdbx_seq_one_letter_code
_entity_poly.pdbx_strand_id
1 'polypeptide(L)'
;MNINLTEFITDDVNIIEIFLCNDSKDNDSDENRSEIDVNITSDFESFIEKKYKKYKEERYKSYHHKDKVYTYELSSDNQYVSSKITMKSELIKNNNANAKSNLFILSSKIDKFPQYIFPCTNDIDNITMYLIKEFKINNRISLMLRYDYLNGCEDKVVSKSFNIEYRHSPNVEIDKINEYVNNLVAAHVAYA
;
A
#
# COMPACT_ATOMS: atom_id res chain seq x y z
N MET A 1 -13.17 8.39 12.80
CA MET A 1 -13.02 8.33 11.33
C MET A 1 -13.57 6.99 10.89
N ASN A 2 -14.49 6.98 9.93
CA ASN A 2 -15.17 5.76 9.49
C ASN A 2 -15.13 5.73 7.96
N ILE A 3 -14.73 4.61 7.39
CA ILE A 3 -14.58 4.37 5.96
C ILE A 3 -15.74 3.49 5.51
N ASN A 4 -16.29 3.78 4.35
CA ASN A 4 -17.25 2.90 3.69
C ASN A 4 -16.58 2.21 2.49
N LEU A 5 -16.09 0.97 2.67
CA LEU A 5 -15.40 0.23 1.61
C LEU A 5 -16.23 0.04 0.34
N THR A 6 -17.57 0.02 0.44
CA THR A 6 -18.45 -0.17 -0.73
C THR A 6 -18.29 0.94 -1.76
N GLU A 7 -17.93 2.15 -1.34
CA GLU A 7 -17.69 3.31 -2.22
C GLU A 7 -16.38 3.20 -3.01
N PHE A 8 -15.56 2.20 -2.71
CA PHE A 8 -14.27 1.93 -3.34
C PHE A 8 -14.28 0.60 -4.11
N ILE A 9 -15.41 -0.09 -4.16
CA ILE A 9 -15.56 -1.37 -4.85
C ILE A 9 -16.37 -1.14 -6.12
N THR A 10 -15.78 -1.52 -7.25
CA THR A 10 -16.48 -1.73 -8.52
C THR A 10 -16.20 -3.17 -8.98
N ASP A 11 -16.88 -3.63 -10.04
CA ASP A 11 -16.78 -5.01 -10.53
C ASP A 11 -15.32 -5.47 -10.81
N ASP A 12 -14.45 -4.53 -11.13
CA ASP A 12 -13.05 -4.76 -11.50
C ASP A 12 -12.06 -4.59 -10.34
N VAL A 13 -12.48 -4.04 -9.19
CA VAL A 13 -11.58 -3.81 -8.05
C VAL A 13 -11.31 -5.13 -7.34
N ASN A 14 -10.03 -5.45 -7.15
CA ASN A 14 -9.62 -6.62 -6.38
C ASN A 14 -8.64 -6.30 -5.23
N ILE A 15 -8.21 -5.04 -5.13
CA ILE A 15 -7.39 -4.56 -4.01
C ILE A 15 -7.83 -3.17 -3.57
N ILE A 16 -7.85 -2.96 -2.26
CA ILE A 16 -7.97 -1.65 -1.62
C ILE A 16 -6.81 -1.49 -0.66
N GLU A 17 -6.09 -0.37 -0.75
CA GLU A 17 -4.99 -0.02 0.14
C GLU A 17 -5.35 1.27 0.88
N ILE A 18 -5.21 1.24 2.21
CA ILE A 18 -5.50 2.39 3.08
C ILE A 18 -4.19 2.79 3.75
N PHE A 19 -3.69 3.96 3.39
CA PHE A 19 -2.47 4.56 3.92
C PHE A 19 -2.80 5.57 5.01
N LEU A 20 -1.91 5.68 5.98
CA LEU A 20 -1.88 6.81 6.91
C LEU A 20 -1.05 7.91 6.28
N CYS A 21 -1.51 9.15 6.38
CA CYS A 21 -0.83 10.29 5.76
C CYS A 21 -0.74 11.44 6.75
N ASN A 22 0.39 12.13 6.74
CA ASN A 22 0.51 13.41 7.45
C ASN A 22 -0.21 14.50 6.66
N ASP A 23 -0.59 15.59 7.31
CA ASP A 23 -1.15 16.74 6.60
C ASP A 23 -0.19 17.16 5.48
N SER A 24 -0.72 17.19 4.26
CA SER A 24 -0.07 17.92 3.17
C SER A 24 0.12 19.34 3.65
N LYS A 25 1.33 19.89 3.50
CA LYS A 25 1.53 21.33 3.73
C LYS A 25 0.62 22.08 2.74
N ASP A 26 -0.57 22.46 3.17
CA ASP A 26 -1.54 23.29 2.42
C ASP A 26 -1.02 24.74 2.25
N ASN A 27 0.30 24.96 2.20
CA ASN A 27 0.94 26.27 2.19
C ASN A 27 1.61 26.66 0.87
N ASP A 28 1.55 25.85 -0.18
CA ASP A 28 2.02 26.28 -1.50
C ASP A 28 0.86 26.37 -2.50
N SER A 29 0.69 27.60 -2.98
CA SER A 29 -0.27 28.09 -3.94
C SER A 29 -0.03 27.60 -5.37
N ASP A 30 0.22 26.30 -5.55
CA ASP A 30 0.37 25.68 -6.86
C ASP A 30 -0.72 24.61 -7.06
N GLU A 31 -1.75 24.98 -7.82
CA GLU A 31 -2.97 24.21 -8.08
C GLU A 31 -2.76 22.87 -8.82
N ASN A 32 -1.55 22.31 -8.92
CA ASN A 32 -1.27 21.17 -9.79
C ASN A 32 -0.48 19.99 -9.21
N ARG A 33 -0.02 20.00 -7.95
CA ARG A 33 0.53 18.78 -7.31
C ARG A 33 0.27 18.75 -5.80
N SER A 34 -0.86 18.17 -5.39
CA SER A 34 -1.01 17.72 -4.01
C SER A 34 -0.16 16.44 -3.82
N GLU A 35 1.08 16.60 -3.40
CA GLU A 35 1.90 15.46 -2.97
C GLU A 35 1.32 14.90 -1.67
N ILE A 36 1.06 13.59 -1.64
CA ILE A 36 0.55 12.89 -0.46
C ILE A 36 1.72 12.17 0.20
N ASP A 37 2.08 12.62 1.41
CA ASP A 37 3.13 11.99 2.20
C ASP A 37 2.56 10.85 3.06
N VAL A 38 2.93 9.62 2.68
CA VAL A 38 2.56 8.37 3.37
C VAL A 38 3.70 7.83 4.26
N ASN A 39 4.75 8.62 4.48
CA ASN A 39 5.89 8.16 5.28
C ASN A 39 5.51 8.00 6.75
N ILE A 40 5.94 6.88 7.33
CA ILE A 40 5.77 6.61 8.76
C ILE A 40 7.03 6.92 9.56
N THR A 41 6.84 7.19 10.84
CA THR A 41 7.94 7.35 11.81
C THR A 41 8.44 6.00 12.33
N SER A 42 9.67 5.97 12.83
CA SER A 42 10.25 4.78 13.47
C SER A 42 9.49 4.34 14.73
N ASP A 43 8.85 5.28 15.43
CA ASP A 43 8.02 4.98 16.60
C ASP A 43 6.76 4.21 16.20
N PHE A 44 6.13 4.61 15.10
CA PHE A 44 4.97 3.92 14.56
C PHE A 44 5.33 2.51 14.05
N GLU A 45 6.44 2.38 13.32
CA GLU A 45 6.99 1.08 12.92
C GLU A 45 7.16 0.14 14.13
N SER A 46 7.84 0.63 15.16
CA SER A 46 8.08 -0.13 16.39
C SER A 46 6.78 -0.52 17.09
N PHE A 47 5.75 0.33 17.04
CA PHE A 47 4.43 0.04 17.57
C PHE A 47 3.77 -1.13 16.83
N ILE A 48 3.78 -1.12 15.49
CA ILE A 48 3.23 -2.21 14.67
C ILE A 48 3.94 -3.53 14.98
N GLU A 49 5.27 -3.55 14.98
CA GLU A 49 6.05 -4.76 15.22
C GLU A 49 5.82 -5.34 16.63
N LYS A 50 5.69 -4.48 17.65
CA LYS A 50 5.39 -4.92 19.02
C LYS A 50 3.98 -5.50 19.13
N LYS A 51 3.00 -4.88 18.46
CA LYS A 51 1.60 -5.29 18.50
C LYS A 51 1.35 -6.57 17.70
N TYR A 52 1.99 -6.72 16.56
CA TYR A 52 1.84 -7.86 15.64
C TYR A 52 3.15 -8.65 15.55
N LYS A 53 3.33 -9.62 16.43
CA LYS A 53 4.63 -10.31 16.60
C LYS A 53 5.05 -11.26 15.47
N LYS A 54 4.12 -11.66 14.60
CA LYS A 54 4.39 -12.61 13.51
C LYS A 54 4.17 -11.91 12.18
N TYR A 55 5.22 -11.89 11.35
CA TYR A 55 5.17 -11.35 10.01
C TYR A 55 6.00 -12.20 9.05
N LYS A 56 5.65 -12.11 7.77
CA LYS A 56 6.46 -12.61 6.66
C LYS A 56 7.30 -11.45 6.15
N GLU A 57 8.59 -11.65 5.95
CA GLU A 57 9.47 -10.62 5.38
C GLU A 57 9.96 -11.08 4.01
N GLU A 58 9.74 -10.24 3.00
CA GLU A 58 10.14 -10.52 1.62
C GLU A 58 10.78 -9.32 0.97
N ARG A 59 11.82 -9.58 0.18
CA ARG A 59 12.52 -8.59 -0.62
C ARG A 59 12.15 -8.73 -2.08
N TYR A 60 11.94 -7.61 -2.74
CA TYR A 60 11.54 -7.57 -4.12
C TYR A 60 12.42 -6.62 -4.93
N LYS A 61 12.58 -6.98 -6.20
CA LYS A 61 13.08 -6.09 -7.25
C LYS A 61 12.07 -6.04 -8.38
N SER A 62 11.61 -4.85 -8.72
CA SER A 62 10.58 -4.66 -9.74
C SER A 62 11.10 -3.78 -10.89
N TYR A 63 10.78 -4.18 -12.11
CA TYR A 63 11.10 -3.48 -13.34
C TYR A 63 9.81 -3.02 -14.00
N HIS A 64 9.69 -1.72 -14.23
CA HIS A 64 8.50 -1.09 -14.79
C HIS A 64 8.70 -0.86 -16.28
N HIS A 65 7.73 -1.28 -17.08
CA HIS A 65 7.66 -0.99 -18.51
C HIS A 65 6.21 -0.72 -18.90
N LYS A 66 5.90 0.53 -19.23
CA LYS A 66 4.54 1.02 -19.48
C LYS A 66 3.62 0.72 -18.29
N ASP A 67 2.55 -0.02 -18.53
CA ASP A 67 1.55 -0.44 -17.55
C ASP A 67 1.92 -1.74 -16.82
N LYS A 68 3.03 -2.39 -17.19
CA LYS A 68 3.44 -3.69 -16.64
C LYS A 68 4.60 -3.54 -15.68
N VAL A 69 4.59 -4.42 -14.68
CA VAL A 69 5.63 -4.55 -13.67
C VAL A 69 6.08 -6.00 -13.63
N TYR A 70 7.36 -6.22 -13.90
CA TYR A 70 8.03 -7.50 -13.67
C TYR A 70 8.61 -7.50 -12.26
N THR A 71 8.17 -8.41 -11.40
CA THR A 71 8.63 -8.47 -10.00
C THR A 71 9.36 -9.78 -9.74
N TYR A 72 10.54 -9.65 -9.13
CA TYR A 72 11.36 -10.73 -8.61
C TYR A 72 11.27 -10.75 -7.09
N GLU A 73 10.91 -11.88 -6.51
CA GLU A 73 10.96 -12.12 -5.07
C GLU A 73 12.33 -12.74 -4.72
N LEU A 74 13.24 -11.92 -4.20
CA LEU A 74 14.64 -12.27 -4.02
C LEU A 74 14.86 -13.39 -2.97
N SER A 75 13.87 -13.61 -2.10
CA SER A 75 13.93 -14.60 -1.02
C SER A 75 13.57 -16.02 -1.47
N SER A 76 12.80 -16.17 -2.55
CA SER A 76 12.26 -17.46 -2.99
C SER A 76 12.46 -17.76 -4.48
N ASP A 77 13.16 -16.88 -5.20
CA ASP A 77 13.39 -16.96 -6.64
C ASP A 77 12.12 -16.91 -7.51
N ASN A 78 10.99 -16.57 -6.87
CA ASN A 78 9.69 -16.47 -7.50
C ASN A 78 9.57 -15.19 -8.35
N GLN A 79 8.87 -15.29 -9.47
CA GLN A 79 8.80 -14.24 -10.49
C GLN A 79 7.37 -14.11 -11.01
N TYR A 80 6.92 -12.88 -11.24
CA TYR A 80 5.60 -12.65 -11.83
C TYR A 80 5.52 -11.30 -12.55
N VAL A 81 4.58 -11.24 -13.49
CA VAL A 81 4.22 -10.02 -14.20
C VAL A 81 2.86 -9.57 -13.69
N SER A 82 2.72 -8.28 -13.42
CA SER A 82 1.43 -7.71 -13.08
C SER A 82 1.23 -6.34 -13.71
N SER A 83 -0.02 -5.89 -13.75
CA SER A 83 -0.38 -4.49 -13.95
C SER A 83 -1.26 -4.05 -12.80
N LYS A 84 -1.21 -2.76 -12.46
CA LYS A 84 -2.05 -2.17 -11.42
C LYS A 84 -2.70 -0.91 -11.98
N ILE A 85 -4.03 -0.96 -12.12
CA ILE A 85 -4.83 0.17 -12.61
C ILE A 85 -5.61 0.73 -11.43
N THR A 86 -5.34 1.98 -11.07
CA THR A 86 -6.09 2.69 -10.03
C THR A 86 -7.48 3.05 -10.55
N MET A 87 -8.51 2.61 -9.83
CA MET A 87 -9.91 2.82 -10.20
C MET A 87 -10.50 4.06 -9.52
N LYS A 88 -10.19 4.22 -8.23
CA LYS A 88 -10.58 5.38 -7.42
C LYS A 88 -9.53 5.64 -6.34
N SER A 89 -9.28 6.90 -6.05
CA SER A 89 -8.43 7.38 -4.96
C SER A 89 -9.13 8.46 -4.17
N GLU A 90 -8.97 8.49 -2.85
CA GLU A 90 -9.60 9.50 -2.00
C GLU A 90 -8.73 9.84 -0.77
N LEU A 91 -8.57 11.14 -0.50
CA LEU A 91 -7.98 11.64 0.74
C LEU A 91 -9.09 12.01 1.71
N ILE A 92 -9.17 11.30 2.83
CA ILE A 92 -10.12 11.59 3.89
C ILE A 92 -9.37 12.37 4.98
N LYS A 93 -9.73 13.64 5.15
CA LYS A 93 -9.16 14.50 6.21
C LYS A 93 -9.79 14.15 7.57
N ASN A 94 -8.96 14.09 8.60
CA ASN A 94 -9.43 13.84 9.96
C ASN A 94 -9.69 15.17 10.67
N ASN A 95 -10.97 15.52 10.82
CA ASN A 95 -11.36 16.80 11.43
C ASN A 95 -11.25 16.82 12.96
N ASN A 96 -10.72 15.77 13.58
CA ASN A 96 -10.54 15.72 15.04
C ASN A 96 -9.19 16.36 15.41
N ALA A 97 -9.22 17.43 16.21
CA ALA A 97 -8.03 18.16 16.66
C ALA A 97 -6.98 17.29 17.40
N ASN A 98 -7.37 16.13 17.91
CA ASN A 98 -6.48 15.19 18.62
C ASN A 98 -5.97 14.05 17.73
N ALA A 99 -6.48 13.91 16.52
CA ALA A 99 -6.02 12.88 15.60
C ALA A 99 -4.82 13.41 14.80
N LYS A 100 -3.82 12.56 14.64
CA LYS A 100 -2.51 12.94 14.11
C LYS A 100 -2.33 12.65 12.62
N SER A 101 -3.25 11.89 12.01
CA SER A 101 -3.12 11.48 10.62
C SER A 101 -4.45 11.48 9.86
N ASN A 102 -4.33 11.82 8.58
CA ASN A 102 -5.35 11.62 7.55
C ASN A 102 -5.24 10.22 6.96
N LEU A 103 -6.19 9.88 6.09
CA LEU A 103 -6.18 8.61 5.35
C LEU A 103 -6.16 8.87 3.86
N PHE A 104 -5.31 8.15 3.15
CA PHE A 104 -5.37 8.07 1.70
C PHE A 104 -5.74 6.66 1.27
N ILE A 105 -6.81 6.53 0.50
CA ILE A 105 -7.37 5.25 0.08
C ILE A 105 -7.18 5.10 -1.42
N LEU A 106 -6.63 3.97 -1.84
CA LEU A 106 -6.52 3.55 -3.23
C LEU A 106 -7.34 2.29 -3.45
N SER A 107 -8.18 2.29 -4.47
CA SER A 107 -8.79 1.08 -5.02
C SER A 107 -8.17 0.79 -6.37
N SER A 108 -7.83 -0.46 -6.64
CA SER A 108 -7.18 -0.84 -7.89
C SER A 108 -7.65 -2.20 -8.38
N LYS A 109 -7.48 -2.40 -9.69
CA LYS A 109 -7.45 -3.71 -10.32
C LYS A 109 -6.00 -4.13 -10.47
N ILE A 110 -5.64 -5.27 -9.91
CA ILE A 110 -4.35 -5.93 -10.15
C ILE A 110 -4.58 -7.16 -11.02
N ASP A 111 -4.01 -7.14 -12.22
CA ASP A 111 -4.00 -8.29 -13.11
C ASP A 111 -2.64 -8.97 -13.06
N LYS A 112 -2.63 -10.30 -12.97
CA LYS A 112 -1.41 -11.11 -13.07
C LYS A 112 -1.33 -11.75 -14.44
N PHE A 113 -0.15 -11.71 -15.03
CA PHE A 113 0.11 -12.23 -16.37
C PHE A 113 1.15 -13.35 -16.32
N PRO A 114 1.14 -14.25 -17.33
CA PRO A 114 2.25 -15.14 -17.57
C PRO A 114 3.58 -14.39 -17.74
N GLN A 115 4.67 -14.95 -17.22
CA GLN A 115 5.99 -14.31 -17.19
C GLN A 115 6.51 -13.94 -18.60
N TYR A 116 6.22 -14.76 -19.62
CA TYR A 116 6.67 -14.55 -21.00
C TYR A 116 6.08 -13.31 -21.69
N ILE A 117 5.07 -12.66 -21.09
CA ILE A 117 4.43 -11.46 -21.65
C ILE A 117 5.29 -10.19 -21.42
N PHE A 118 6.24 -10.25 -20.50
CA PHE A 118 7.17 -9.14 -20.30
C PHE A 118 8.24 -9.16 -21.40
N PRO A 119 8.38 -8.10 -22.20
CA PRO A 119 9.30 -8.10 -23.33
C PRO A 119 10.76 -8.10 -22.86
N CYS A 120 11.62 -8.79 -23.60
CA CYS A 120 13.07 -8.62 -23.52
C CYS A 120 13.42 -7.23 -24.10
N THR A 121 13.40 -6.20 -23.26
CA THR A 121 13.70 -4.82 -23.66
C THR A 121 14.68 -4.17 -22.69
N ASN A 122 15.45 -3.22 -23.20
CA ASN A 122 16.25 -2.30 -22.39
C ASN A 122 15.48 -1.02 -22.03
N ASP A 123 14.27 -0.85 -22.59
CA ASP A 123 13.40 0.30 -22.34
C ASP A 123 12.68 0.15 -20.99
N ILE A 124 13.44 0.20 -19.90
CA ILE A 124 12.90 0.12 -18.54
C ILE A 124 12.65 1.54 -18.03
N ASP A 125 11.40 1.83 -17.68
CA ASP A 125 10.99 3.15 -17.19
C ASP A 125 11.52 3.40 -15.78
N ASN A 126 11.47 2.38 -14.93
CA ASN A 126 11.91 2.47 -13.55
C ASN A 126 12.31 1.10 -12.98
N ILE A 127 13.27 1.09 -12.06
CA ILE A 127 13.67 -0.08 -11.28
C ILE A 127 13.49 0.26 -9.81
N THR A 128 12.70 -0.53 -9.11
CA THR A 128 12.47 -0.36 -7.68
C THR A 128 12.97 -1.58 -6.91
N MET A 129 13.58 -1.34 -5.76
CA MET A 129 13.90 -2.38 -4.79
C MET A 129 13.22 -2.02 -3.48
N TYR A 130 12.53 -2.99 -2.88
CA TYR A 130 11.77 -2.77 -1.67
C TYR A 130 11.65 -4.04 -0.83
N LEU A 131 11.45 -3.85 0.46
CA LEU A 131 11.18 -4.91 1.43
C LEU A 131 9.77 -4.71 1.97
N ILE A 132 9.04 -5.81 2.13
CA ILE A 132 7.72 -5.82 2.75
C ILE A 132 7.75 -6.74 3.96
N LYS A 133 7.28 -6.22 5.09
CA LYS A 133 6.84 -7.04 6.23
C LYS A 133 5.32 -7.14 6.20
N GLU A 134 4.81 -8.31 5.87
CA GLU A 134 3.37 -8.62 5.85
C GLU A 134 2.93 -9.22 7.19
N PHE A 135 2.07 -8.50 7.90
CA PHE A 135 1.36 -8.98 9.08
C PHE A 135 -0.04 -9.43 8.67
N LYS A 136 -0.16 -10.72 8.35
CA LYS A 136 -1.43 -11.31 7.88
C LYS A 136 -2.46 -11.35 9.02
N ILE A 137 -3.54 -10.57 8.89
CA ILE A 137 -4.65 -10.57 9.86
C ILE A 137 -5.61 -11.72 9.55
N ASN A 138 -5.98 -11.86 8.28
CA ASN A 138 -6.75 -12.98 7.76
C ASN A 138 -6.41 -13.21 6.27
N ASN A 139 -7.18 -14.02 5.56
CA ASN A 139 -6.90 -14.31 4.14
C ASN A 139 -7.11 -13.13 3.18
N ARG A 140 -7.83 -12.09 3.63
CA ARG A 140 -8.19 -10.92 2.83
C ARG A 140 -7.54 -9.63 3.31
N ILE A 141 -7.17 -9.55 4.59
CA ILE A 141 -6.64 -8.34 5.19
C ILE A 141 -5.22 -8.61 5.68
N SER A 142 -4.31 -7.76 5.25
CA SER A 142 -2.91 -7.74 5.70
C SER A 142 -2.52 -6.32 6.09
N LEU A 143 -1.65 -6.19 7.08
CA LEU A 143 -0.95 -4.94 7.34
C LEU A 143 0.43 -5.03 6.69
N MET A 144 0.85 -3.98 6.02
CA MET A 144 2.06 -3.98 5.22
C MET A 144 2.95 -2.83 5.69
N LEU A 145 4.17 -3.17 6.12
CA LEU A 145 5.26 -2.19 6.26
C LEU A 145 6.16 -2.35 5.05
N ARG A 146 6.25 -1.29 4.24
CA ARG A 146 7.08 -1.26 3.03
C ARG A 146 8.25 -0.32 3.24
N TYR A 147 9.43 -0.78 2.84
CA TYR A 147 10.68 -0.04 2.87
C TYR A 147 11.20 0.04 1.45
N ASP A 148 11.26 1.23 0.87
CA ASP A 148 11.82 1.45 -0.46
C ASP A 148 13.30 1.86 -0.36
N TYR A 149 14.12 1.36 -1.28
CA TYR A 149 15.56 1.58 -1.32
C TYR A 149 15.98 2.39 -2.55
N LEU A 150 16.98 3.26 -2.40
CA LEU A 150 17.49 4.05 -3.52
C LEU A 150 18.32 3.19 -4.48
N ASN A 151 17.99 3.22 -5.78
CA ASN A 151 18.85 2.75 -6.88
C ASN A 151 19.53 1.39 -6.63
N GLY A 152 18.79 0.45 -6.04
CA GLY A 152 19.27 -0.91 -5.76
C GLY A 152 20.38 -1.03 -4.71
N CYS A 153 20.61 0.02 -3.91
CA CYS A 153 21.47 -0.04 -2.74
C CYS A 153 20.63 -0.43 -1.51
N GLU A 154 20.83 -1.66 -1.00
CA GLU A 154 20.08 -2.20 0.13
C GLU A 154 20.36 -1.50 1.47
N ASP A 155 21.43 -0.70 1.54
CA ASP A 155 21.89 -0.10 2.80
C ASP A 155 21.17 1.22 3.15
N LYS A 156 20.40 1.79 2.20
CA LYS A 156 19.75 3.09 2.39
C LYS A 156 18.26 3.08 2.05
N VAL A 157 17.45 2.95 3.09
CA VAL A 157 16.00 3.15 3.02
C VAL A 157 15.71 4.63 2.73
N VAL A 158 14.92 4.91 1.70
CA VAL A 158 14.50 6.27 1.32
C VAL A 158 13.07 6.61 1.71
N SER A 159 12.22 5.60 1.83
CA SER A 159 10.82 5.77 2.22
C SER A 159 10.38 4.57 3.04
N LYS A 160 9.51 4.83 4.01
CA LYS A 160 8.85 3.81 4.81
C LYS A 160 7.36 4.11 4.82
N SER A 161 6.54 3.19 4.36
CA SER A 161 5.09 3.37 4.37
C SER A 161 4.39 2.24 5.10
N PHE A 162 3.23 2.56 5.67
CA PHE A 162 2.30 1.59 6.21
C PHE A 162 0.98 1.64 5.47
N ASN A 163 0.45 0.47 5.12
CA ASN A 163 -0.91 0.37 4.62
C ASN A 163 -1.65 -0.86 5.15
N ILE A 164 -2.97 -0.70 5.28
CA ILE A 164 -3.90 -1.80 5.42
C ILE A 164 -4.29 -2.23 4.00
N GLU A 165 -3.97 -3.45 3.63
CA GLU A 165 -4.34 -4.05 2.34
C GLU A 165 -5.58 -4.93 2.52
N TYR A 166 -6.60 -4.70 1.71
CA TYR A 166 -7.78 -5.55 1.59
C TYR A 166 -7.88 -6.14 0.17
N ARG A 167 -7.84 -7.47 0.08
CA ARG A 167 -8.02 -8.25 -1.14
C ARG A 167 -9.50 -8.58 -1.34
N HIS A 168 -10.15 -7.82 -2.23
CA HIS A 168 -11.56 -7.95 -2.52
C HIS A 168 -11.86 -9.16 -3.41
N SER A 169 -13.07 -9.71 -3.25
CA SER A 169 -13.68 -10.58 -4.24
C SER A 169 -15.20 -10.46 -4.13
N PRO A 170 -15.97 -10.73 -5.20
CA PRO A 170 -17.42 -10.49 -5.21
C PRO A 170 -18.21 -11.22 -4.12
N ASN A 171 -17.79 -12.44 -3.74
CA ASN A 171 -18.54 -13.31 -2.84
C ASN A 171 -18.21 -13.10 -1.34
N VAL A 172 -18.12 -11.85 -0.89
CA VAL A 172 -17.71 -11.51 0.49
C VAL A 172 -18.80 -10.74 1.22
N GLU A 173 -18.97 -11.07 2.50
CA GLU A 173 -19.76 -10.27 3.44
C GLU A 173 -19.05 -8.94 3.72
N ILE A 174 -19.32 -7.94 2.88
CA ILE A 174 -18.61 -6.66 2.91
C ILE A 174 -18.78 -5.92 4.23
N ASP A 175 -19.93 -6.03 4.88
CA ASP A 175 -20.22 -5.36 6.15
C ASP A 175 -19.24 -5.79 7.26
N LYS A 176 -18.95 -7.10 7.36
CA LYS A 176 -17.97 -7.61 8.33
C LYS A 176 -16.57 -7.12 8.02
N ILE A 177 -16.18 -7.11 6.73
CA ILE A 177 -14.88 -6.57 6.33
C ILE A 177 -14.77 -5.10 6.66
N ASN A 178 -15.82 -4.33 6.40
CA ASN A 178 -15.87 -2.90 6.68
C ASN A 178 -15.70 -2.64 8.18
N GLU A 179 -16.38 -3.41 9.04
CA GLU A 179 -16.18 -3.34 10.49
C GLU A 179 -14.73 -3.65 10.89
N TYR A 180 -14.14 -4.74 10.39
CA TYR A 180 -12.76 -5.11 10.68
C TYR A 180 -11.75 -4.03 10.26
N VAL A 181 -11.90 -3.49 9.05
CA VAL A 181 -11.02 -2.45 8.52
C VAL A 181 -11.15 -1.18 9.35
N ASN A 182 -12.37 -0.76 9.71
CA ASN A 182 -12.57 0.43 10.54
C ASN A 182 -12.00 0.28 11.96
N ASN A 183 -12.09 -0.92 12.56
CA ASN A 183 -11.45 -1.21 13.84
C ASN A 183 -9.91 -1.11 13.74
N LEU A 184 -9.33 -1.59 12.64
CA LEU A 184 -7.90 -1.42 12.39
C LEU A 184 -7.55 0.05 12.22
N VAL A 185 -8.25 0.79 11.36
CA VAL A 185 -8.03 2.22 11.14
C VAL A 185 -8.07 3.01 12.45
N ALA A 186 -9.12 2.82 13.24
CA ALA A 186 -9.27 3.48 14.54
C ALA A 186 -8.10 3.19 15.49
N ALA A 187 -7.57 1.97 15.47
CA ALA A 187 -6.45 1.57 16.32
C ALA A 187 -5.08 2.14 15.88
N HIS A 188 -4.94 2.67 14.66
CA HIS A 188 -3.66 3.14 14.12
C HIS A 188 -3.64 4.65 13.90
N VAL A 189 -4.75 5.27 13.52
CA VAL A 189 -4.86 6.74 13.37
C VAL A 189 -4.60 7.50 14.67
N ALA A 190 -4.76 6.85 15.83
CA ALA A 190 -4.44 7.44 17.14
C ALA A 190 -2.92 7.44 17.46
N TYR A 191 -2.12 6.66 16.74
CA TYR A 191 -0.71 6.40 17.05
C TYR A 191 0.27 6.87 15.98
N ALA A 192 -0.15 6.93 14.71
CA ALA A 192 0.59 7.64 13.67
C ALA A 192 0.67 9.13 14.01
#